data_AF-A0A8S1U1U9-F1
#
_entry.id   AF-A0A8S1U1U9-F1
#
_cell.length_a   1.000
_cell.length_b   1.000
_cell.length_c   1.000
_cell.angle_alpha   90.00
_cell.angle_beta   90.00
_cell.angle_gamma   90.00
#
_symmetry.space_group_name_H-M   'P 1'
#
loop_
_entity.id
_entity.type
_entity.pdbx_description
1 polymer ?
#
loop_
_entity_poly.entity_id
_entity_poly.type
_entity_poly.pdbx_seq_one_letter_code
_entity_poly.pdbx_strand_id
1 'polypeptide(L)'
;MAQNKIHKRVAIFEAEGGSDKTWNGHRKHTMPIFQAFKELEWTAEVIFFRDEWKEAIIKYVIENCDAYIPRINTGNLPNGEAVFNQALREMCAAGVVGTPHPDTLMKYDSKLSLVDLNKTPLSPADTVAYFKWDELVKNFPLSLTNGERVLKQNRGSTGEGIWRVQVAEGV
;
A
#
# COMPACT_ATOMS: atom_id res chain seq x y z
N MET A 1 -23.69 -27.21 6.78
CA MET A 1 -23.11 -26.06 6.07
C MET A 1 -22.43 -26.59 4.82
N ALA A 2 -22.84 -26.17 3.63
CA ALA A 2 -22.19 -26.63 2.40
C ALA A 2 -20.74 -26.11 2.40
N GLN A 3 -19.79 -27.02 2.21
CA GLN A 3 -18.38 -26.68 2.13
C GLN A 3 -18.18 -25.91 0.82
N ASN A 4 -17.96 -24.59 0.90
CA ASN A 4 -17.72 -23.79 -0.30
C ASN A 4 -16.52 -24.37 -1.03
N LYS A 5 -16.71 -24.73 -2.30
CA LYS A 5 -15.67 -25.33 -3.12
C LYS A 5 -14.54 -24.30 -3.28
N ILE A 6 -13.34 -24.65 -2.82
CA ILE A 6 -12.14 -23.81 -3.04
C ILE A 6 -11.86 -23.76 -4.54
N HIS A 7 -11.75 -22.55 -5.08
CA HIS A 7 -11.49 -22.31 -6.50
C HIS A 7 -10.02 -22.53 -6.89
N LYS A 8 -9.10 -22.45 -5.92
CA LYS A 8 -7.65 -22.32 -6.09
C LYS A 8 -7.29 -21.19 -7.06
N ARG A 9 -7.96 -20.03 -6.89
CA ARG A 9 -7.81 -18.88 -7.78
C ARG A 9 -7.55 -17.58 -7.03
N VAL A 10 -6.56 -16.82 -7.48
CA VAL A 10 -6.13 -15.55 -6.87
C VAL A 10 -6.30 -14.38 -7.85
N ALA A 11 -7.00 -13.34 -7.41
CA ALA A 11 -7.06 -12.06 -8.11
C ALA A 11 -5.85 -11.19 -7.75
N ILE A 12 -5.05 -10.79 -8.73
CA ILE A 12 -3.96 -9.83 -8.54
C ILE A 12 -4.42 -8.47 -9.08
N PHE A 13 -4.66 -7.51 -8.19
CA PHE A 13 -5.15 -6.19 -8.59
C PHE A 13 -4.02 -5.30 -9.08
N GLU A 14 -4.21 -4.68 -10.25
CA GLU A 14 -3.35 -3.67 -10.84
C GLU A 14 -4.15 -2.40 -11.18
N ALA A 15 -3.44 -1.31 -11.42
CA ALA A 15 -4.00 -0.08 -11.98
C ALA A 15 -3.24 0.26 -13.25
N GLU A 16 -3.90 0.92 -14.19
CA GLU A 16 -3.24 1.40 -15.41
C GLU A 16 -2.38 2.63 -15.14
N GLY A 17 -1.30 2.77 -15.91
CA GLY A 17 -0.41 3.91 -15.80
C GLY A 17 0.39 3.95 -14.49
N GLY A 18 1.11 5.06 -14.32
CA GLY A 18 2.05 5.26 -13.22
C GLY A 18 3.50 4.94 -13.59
N SER A 19 4.42 5.51 -12.83
CA SER A 19 5.87 5.35 -13.01
C SER A 19 6.40 3.98 -12.57
N ASP A 20 5.56 3.17 -11.92
CA ASP A 20 5.88 1.85 -11.37
C ASP A 20 5.65 0.69 -12.35
N LYS A 21 5.20 0.99 -13.58
CA LYS A 21 4.91 -0.01 -14.63
C LYS A 21 6.07 -0.16 -15.61
N THR A 22 6.19 -1.35 -16.19
CA THR A 22 7.12 -1.64 -17.29
C THR A 22 6.40 -1.54 -18.65
N TRP A 23 7.11 -1.77 -19.75
CA TRP A 23 6.58 -1.65 -21.12
C TRP A 23 5.35 -2.53 -21.43
N ASN A 24 5.07 -3.53 -20.59
CA ASN A 24 3.90 -4.40 -20.73
C ASN A 24 2.68 -3.94 -19.89
N GLY A 25 2.74 -2.76 -19.26
CA GLY A 25 1.64 -2.22 -18.44
C GLY A 25 1.55 -2.81 -17.02
N HIS A 26 2.42 -3.74 -16.64
CA HIS A 26 2.44 -4.35 -15.31
C HIS A 26 3.63 -3.86 -14.48
N ARG A 27 3.50 -3.93 -13.16
CA ARG A 27 4.66 -3.80 -12.27
C ARG A 27 5.63 -4.96 -12.52
N LYS A 28 6.92 -4.69 -12.34
CA LYS A 28 8.01 -5.67 -12.55
C LYS A 28 7.75 -7.05 -11.91
N HIS A 29 7.09 -7.06 -10.76
CA HIS A 29 6.86 -8.27 -9.96
C HIS A 29 5.52 -8.97 -10.24
N THR A 30 4.59 -8.36 -10.98
CA THR A 30 3.23 -8.89 -11.15
C THR A 30 3.23 -10.21 -11.93
N MET A 31 3.95 -10.27 -13.06
CA MET A 31 4.04 -11.51 -13.84
C MET A 31 4.82 -12.63 -13.12
N PRO A 32 5.94 -12.35 -12.43
CA PRO A 32 6.56 -13.34 -11.55
C PRO A 32 5.61 -13.91 -10.49
N ILE A 33 4.80 -13.08 -9.81
CA ILE A 33 3.80 -13.55 -8.83
C ILE A 33 2.75 -14.43 -9.50
N PHE A 34 2.23 -14.02 -10.67
CA PHE A 34 1.28 -14.82 -11.45
C PHE A 34 1.83 -16.21 -11.77
N GLN A 35 3.09 -16.31 -12.21
CA GLN A 35 3.71 -17.60 -12.53
C GLN A 35 3.96 -18.46 -11.29
N ALA A 36 4.34 -17.85 -10.17
CA ALA A 36 4.55 -18.57 -8.92
C ALA A 36 3.28 -19.32 -8.44
N PHE A 37 2.09 -18.75 -8.65
CA PHE A 37 0.84 -19.47 -8.34
C PHE A 37 0.66 -20.72 -9.19
N LYS A 38 1.04 -20.67 -10.48
CA LYS A 38 0.95 -21.82 -11.38
C LYS A 38 1.84 -22.97 -10.90
N GLU A 39 3.03 -22.67 -10.40
CA GLU A 39 3.95 -23.67 -9.83
C GLU A 39 3.38 -24.32 -8.54
N LEU A 40 2.50 -23.62 -7.83
CA LEU A 40 1.81 -24.12 -6.65
C LEU A 40 0.50 -24.85 -6.96
N GLU A 41 0.19 -25.10 -8.24
CA GLU A 41 -1.09 -25.65 -8.71
C GLU A 41 -2.30 -24.75 -8.39
N TRP A 42 -2.08 -23.44 -8.33
CA TRP A 42 -3.11 -22.41 -8.26
C TRP A 42 -3.20 -21.67 -9.59
N THR A 43 -4.36 -21.08 -9.84
CA THR A 43 -4.55 -20.12 -10.92
C THR A 43 -4.48 -18.71 -10.37
N ALA A 44 -3.99 -17.78 -11.17
CA ALA A 44 -4.04 -16.36 -10.87
C ALA A 44 -4.60 -15.61 -12.09
N GLU A 45 -5.12 -14.42 -11.86
CA GLU A 45 -5.51 -13.50 -12.92
C GLU A 45 -5.17 -12.07 -12.52
N VAL A 46 -4.70 -11.28 -13.48
CA VAL A 46 -4.42 -9.86 -13.25
C VAL A 46 -5.67 -9.07 -13.61
N ILE A 47 -6.23 -8.34 -12.64
CA ILE A 47 -7.43 -7.54 -12.79
C ILE A 47 -7.05 -6.06 -12.65
N PHE A 48 -7.26 -5.29 -13.71
CA PHE A 48 -7.13 -3.84 -13.65
C PHE A 48 -8.35 -3.24 -12.97
N PHE A 49 -8.15 -2.62 -11.81
CA PHE A 49 -9.22 -1.99 -11.06
C PHE A 49 -9.55 -0.61 -11.62
N ARG A 50 -10.84 -0.36 -11.82
CA ARG A 50 -11.40 0.94 -12.16
C ARG A 50 -12.64 1.15 -11.31
N ASP A 51 -12.85 2.38 -10.86
CA ASP A 51 -13.97 2.72 -9.99
C ASP A 51 -15.30 2.41 -10.66
N GLU A 52 -15.42 2.63 -11.97
CA GLU A 52 -16.63 2.37 -12.75
C GLU A 52 -16.96 0.87 -12.89
N TRP A 53 -16.00 0.00 -12.58
CA TRP A 53 -16.16 -1.46 -12.63
C TRP A 53 -16.20 -2.10 -11.25
N LYS A 54 -16.23 -1.30 -10.18
CA LYS A 54 -16.17 -1.76 -8.79
C LYS A 54 -17.13 -2.93 -8.55
N GLU A 55 -18.42 -2.76 -8.84
CA GLU A 55 -19.45 -3.75 -8.54
C GLU A 55 -19.25 -5.05 -9.33
N ALA A 56 -18.87 -4.93 -10.61
CA ALA A 56 -18.60 -6.07 -11.47
C ALA A 56 -17.37 -6.86 -11.01
N ILE A 57 -16.31 -6.15 -10.62
CA ILE A 57 -15.07 -6.75 -10.09
C ILE A 57 -15.36 -7.47 -8.78
N ILE A 58 -16.06 -6.82 -7.84
CA ILE A 58 -16.39 -7.42 -6.54
C ILE A 58 -17.18 -8.71 -6.74
N LYS A 59 -18.24 -8.67 -7.55
CA LYS A 59 -19.06 -9.85 -7.85
C LYS A 59 -18.21 -10.97 -8.45
N TYR A 60 -17.43 -10.67 -9.49
CA TYR A 60 -16.61 -11.66 -10.17
C TYR A 60 -15.59 -12.31 -9.22
N VAL A 61 -14.90 -11.51 -8.39
CA VAL A 61 -13.90 -12.02 -7.45
C VAL A 61 -14.55 -12.88 -6.36
N ILE A 62 -15.70 -12.47 -5.82
CA ILE A 62 -16.43 -13.28 -4.83
C ILE A 62 -16.89 -14.62 -5.41
N GLU A 63 -17.33 -14.64 -6.67
CA GLU A 63 -17.85 -15.85 -7.31
C GLU A 63 -16.76 -16.82 -7.81
N ASN A 64 -15.53 -16.33 -8.02
CA ASN A 64 -14.50 -17.09 -8.75
C ASN A 64 -13.14 -17.19 -8.08
N CYS A 65 -12.86 -16.42 -7.03
CA CYS A 65 -11.55 -16.37 -6.38
C CYS A 65 -11.66 -16.65 -4.87
N ASP A 66 -10.63 -17.30 -4.32
CA ASP A 66 -10.52 -17.52 -2.88
C ASP A 66 -9.71 -16.43 -2.18
N ALA A 67 -8.83 -15.74 -2.92
CA ALA A 67 -7.94 -14.73 -2.39
C ALA A 67 -7.64 -13.60 -3.37
N TYR A 68 -7.13 -12.48 -2.87
CA TYR A 68 -6.56 -11.42 -3.69
C TYR A 68 -5.22 -10.90 -3.17
N ILE A 69 -4.45 -10.30 -4.08
CA ILE A 69 -3.25 -9.51 -3.79
C ILE A 69 -3.44 -8.09 -4.36
N PRO A 70 -3.48 -7.05 -3.52
CA PRO A 70 -3.57 -5.67 -3.97
C PRO A 70 -2.18 -5.17 -4.40
N ARG A 71 -1.88 -5.21 -5.70
CA ARG A 71 -0.63 -4.69 -6.28
C ARG A 71 -0.77 -3.28 -6.87
N ILE A 72 -1.76 -2.54 -6.42
CA ILE A 72 -2.02 -1.16 -6.87
C ILE A 72 -1.19 -0.15 -6.08
N ASN A 73 -0.62 0.84 -6.77
CA ASN A 73 -0.24 2.10 -6.11
C ASN A 73 -1.50 2.97 -6.10
N THR A 74 -2.13 3.15 -4.95
CA THR A 74 -3.42 3.83 -4.87
C THR A 74 -3.33 5.32 -5.21
N GLY A 75 -2.14 5.92 -5.16
CA GLY A 75 -1.88 7.26 -5.69
C GLY A 75 -2.04 7.39 -7.21
N ASN A 76 -2.04 6.28 -7.95
CA ASN A 76 -2.32 6.27 -9.39
C ASN A 76 -3.81 6.18 -9.71
N LEU A 77 -4.68 5.92 -8.71
CA LEU A 77 -6.12 5.84 -8.94
C LEU A 77 -6.71 7.25 -9.05
N PRO A 78 -7.58 7.52 -10.04
CA PRO A 78 -8.06 8.87 -10.33
C PRO A 78 -8.82 9.51 -9.16
N ASN A 79 -9.56 8.72 -8.39
CA ASN A 79 -10.29 9.19 -7.21
C ASN A 79 -9.63 8.77 -5.89
N GLY A 80 -8.34 8.40 -5.94
CA GLY A 80 -7.59 7.91 -4.79
C GLY A 80 -8.02 6.53 -4.30
N GLU A 81 -7.71 6.24 -3.04
CA GLU A 81 -7.78 4.88 -2.49
C GLU A 81 -9.15 4.43 -1.96
N ALA A 82 -10.08 5.37 -1.74
CA ALA A 82 -11.29 5.11 -0.96
C ALA A 82 -12.19 4.03 -1.57
N VAL A 83 -12.44 4.14 -2.88
CA VAL A 83 -13.30 3.19 -3.63
C VAL A 83 -12.66 1.81 -3.67
N PHE A 84 -11.36 1.72 -3.95
CA PHE A 84 -10.62 0.47 -3.95
C PHE A 84 -10.61 -0.19 -2.57
N ASN A 85 -10.33 0.56 -1.50
CA ASN A 85 -10.34 0.04 -0.14
C ASN A 85 -11.73 -0.46 0.27
N GLN A 86 -12.81 0.21 -0.15
CA GLN A 86 -14.17 -0.26 0.08
C GLN A 86 -14.41 -1.59 -0.64
N ALA A 87 -13.98 -1.73 -1.89
CA ALA A 87 -14.10 -2.98 -2.65
C ALA A 87 -13.37 -4.14 -1.96
N LEU A 88 -12.13 -3.93 -1.48
CA LEU A 88 -11.37 -4.92 -0.73
C LEU A 88 -12.09 -5.38 0.55
N ARG A 89 -12.75 -4.45 1.26
CA ARG A 89 -13.54 -4.77 2.46
C ARG A 89 -14.77 -5.60 2.14
N GLU A 90 -15.50 -5.24 1.09
CA GLU A 90 -16.68 -5.98 0.63
C GLU A 90 -16.31 -7.42 0.23
N MET A 91 -15.20 -7.59 -0.50
CA MET A 91 -14.68 -8.92 -0.86
C MET A 91 -14.27 -9.74 0.37
N CYS A 92 -13.56 -9.13 1.34
CA CYS A 92 -13.20 -9.83 2.58
C CYS A 92 -14.43 -10.18 3.44
N ALA A 93 -15.43 -9.31 3.51
CA ALA A 93 -16.68 -9.59 4.22
C ALA A 93 -17.46 -10.78 3.60
N ALA A 94 -17.31 -11.00 2.29
CA ALA A 94 -17.86 -12.15 1.58
C ALA A 94 -17.01 -13.42 1.65
N GLY A 95 -15.87 -13.40 2.36
CA GLY A 95 -15.02 -14.56 2.60
C GLY A 95 -13.77 -14.67 1.73
N VAL A 96 -13.50 -13.70 0.84
CA VAL A 96 -12.26 -13.67 0.05
C VAL A 96 -11.08 -13.28 0.93
N VAL A 97 -10.02 -14.07 0.91
CA VAL A 97 -8.83 -13.82 1.74
C VAL A 97 -7.98 -12.69 1.15
N GLY A 98 -7.84 -11.60 1.89
CA GLY A 98 -6.99 -10.47 1.51
C GLY A 98 -5.54 -10.65 1.94
N THR A 99 -4.60 -10.54 1.00
CA THR A 99 -3.16 -10.66 1.27
C THR A 99 -2.37 -9.44 0.77
N PRO A 100 -2.26 -8.36 1.56
CA PRO A 100 -2.79 -8.17 2.92
C PRO A 100 -4.28 -7.73 2.96
N HIS A 101 -4.91 -7.88 4.14
CA HIS A 101 -6.25 -7.37 4.44
C HIS A 101 -6.31 -5.83 4.39
N PRO A 102 -7.42 -5.18 3.99
CA PRO A 102 -7.54 -3.72 3.88
C PRO A 102 -7.18 -2.97 5.16
N ASP A 103 -7.51 -3.52 6.33
CA ASP A 103 -7.14 -2.89 7.62
C ASP A 103 -5.63 -2.83 7.85
N THR A 104 -4.89 -3.78 7.27
CA THR A 104 -3.43 -3.82 7.35
C THR A 104 -2.83 -2.86 6.32
N LEU A 105 -3.40 -2.76 5.12
CA LEU A 105 -2.98 -1.79 4.09
C LEU A 105 -3.02 -0.36 4.60
N MET A 106 -4.13 0.04 5.24
CA MET A 106 -4.28 1.40 5.78
C MET A 106 -3.21 1.76 6.83
N LYS A 107 -2.74 0.77 7.59
CA LYS A 107 -1.68 0.98 8.58
C LYS A 107 -0.32 1.22 7.92
N TYR A 108 -0.04 0.54 6.80
CA TYR A 108 1.21 0.68 6.08
C TYR A 108 1.29 1.94 5.22
N ASP A 109 0.16 2.48 4.77
CA ASP A 109 0.16 3.69 3.93
C ASP A 109 0.54 4.96 4.71
N SER A 110 0.31 4.99 6.03
CA SER A 110 0.72 6.11 6.87
C SER A 110 2.15 5.92 7.40
N LYS A 111 2.97 6.97 7.24
CA LYS A 111 4.29 7.04 7.88
C LYS A 111 4.21 7.20 9.41
N LEU A 112 3.02 7.38 9.99
CA LEU A 112 2.81 7.31 11.44
C LEU A 112 3.20 5.94 12.02
N SER A 113 3.11 4.88 11.22
CA SER A 113 3.61 3.56 11.62
C SER A 113 5.08 3.58 12.05
N LEU A 114 5.90 4.52 11.52
CA LEU A 114 7.30 4.68 11.95
C LEU A 114 7.41 5.23 13.38
N VAL A 115 6.47 6.09 13.79
CA VAL A 115 6.38 6.62 15.15
C VAL A 115 5.91 5.53 16.11
N ASP A 116 4.94 4.70 15.69
CA ASP A 116 4.46 3.56 16.48
C ASP A 116 5.59 2.55 16.78
N LEU A 117 6.60 2.49 15.91
CA LEU A 117 7.76 1.61 16.02
C LEU A 117 8.90 2.17 16.89
N ASN A 118 8.80 3.38 17.47
CA ASN A 118 9.86 3.99 18.31
C ASN A 118 10.31 3.14 19.49
N LYS A 119 9.44 2.22 19.94
CA LYS A 119 9.72 1.30 21.05
C LYS A 119 10.44 0.02 20.59
N THR A 120 10.80 -0.06 19.32
CA THR A 120 11.45 -1.22 18.70
C THR A 120 12.79 -0.80 18.10
N PRO A 121 13.72 -1.74 17.87
CA PRO A 121 14.96 -1.45 17.14
C PRO A 121 14.78 -1.07 15.66
N LEU A 122 13.55 -1.12 15.13
CA LEU A 122 13.26 -0.88 13.70
C LEU A 122 13.10 0.60 13.35
N SER A 123 12.94 1.48 14.35
CA SER A 123 12.78 2.92 14.15
C SER A 123 13.60 3.68 15.20
N PRO A 124 14.23 4.82 14.85
CA PRO A 124 14.85 5.69 15.84
C PRO A 124 13.84 6.08 16.92
N ALA A 125 14.24 5.97 18.18
CA ALA A 125 13.36 6.22 19.34
C ALA A 125 12.84 7.67 19.39
N ASP A 126 13.51 8.59 18.70
CA ASP A 126 13.20 10.01 18.57
C ASP A 126 12.50 10.37 17.25
N THR A 127 11.88 9.42 16.55
CA THR A 127 11.02 9.70 15.39
C THR A 127 9.74 10.40 15.85
N VAL A 128 9.44 11.58 15.29
CA VAL A 128 8.29 12.41 15.70
C VAL A 128 7.42 12.74 14.49
N ALA A 129 6.10 12.74 14.68
CA ALA A 129 5.14 13.30 13.72
C ALA A 129 4.69 14.69 14.17
N TYR A 130 4.79 15.67 13.27
CA TYR A 130 4.30 17.03 13.49
C TYR A 130 3.00 17.23 12.71
N PHE A 131 1.90 17.48 13.41
CA PHE A 131 0.60 17.74 12.79
C PHE A 131 0.30 19.23 12.62
N LYS A 132 1.05 20.08 13.34
CA LYS A 132 0.92 21.54 13.28
C LYS A 132 2.23 22.17 12.84
N TRP A 133 2.12 23.21 12.02
CA TRP A 133 3.28 23.97 11.54
C TRP A 133 4.10 24.55 12.69
N ASP A 134 3.46 25.11 13.71
CA ASP A 134 4.15 25.70 14.86
C ASP A 134 4.97 24.67 15.65
N GLU A 135 4.48 23.42 15.76
CA GLU A 135 5.22 22.34 16.41
C GLU A 135 6.44 21.92 15.59
N LEU A 136 6.30 21.87 14.25
CA LEU A 136 7.41 21.59 13.34
C LEU A 136 8.49 22.67 13.48
N VAL A 137 8.14 23.94 13.32
CA VAL A 137 9.09 25.07 13.39
C VAL A 137 9.79 25.13 14.74
N LYS A 138 9.06 24.87 15.83
CA LYS A 138 9.64 24.91 17.18
C LYS A 138 10.56 23.73 17.46
N ASN A 139 10.15 22.51 17.12
CA ASN A 139 10.79 21.30 17.64
C ASN A 139 11.72 20.62 16.63
N PHE A 140 11.48 20.74 15.32
CA PHE A 140 12.31 20.09 14.32
C PHE A 140 13.75 20.64 14.30
N PRO A 141 14.01 21.96 14.37
CA PRO A 141 15.38 22.47 14.46
C PRO A 141 16.12 21.95 15.69
N LEU A 142 15.43 21.82 16.83
CA LEU A 142 16.02 21.23 18.04
C LEU A 142 16.39 19.77 17.84
N SER A 143 15.62 19.02 17.05
CA SER A 143 15.94 17.62 16.76
C SER A 143 17.24 17.46 15.96
N LEU A 144 17.67 18.48 15.19
CA LEU A 144 18.90 18.46 14.40
C LEU A 144 20.17 18.55 15.25
N THR A 145 20.08 18.94 16.52
CA THR A 145 21.24 18.98 17.44
C THR A 145 21.78 17.57 17.73
N ASN A 146 20.95 16.55 17.55
CA ASN A 146 21.30 15.14 17.71
C ASN A 146 21.77 14.50 16.40
N GLY A 147 21.98 15.30 15.34
CA GLY A 147 22.45 14.85 14.04
C GLY A 147 21.44 15.06 12.92
N GLU A 148 21.76 14.53 11.75
CA GLU A 148 20.92 14.66 10.55
C GLU A 148 19.53 14.04 10.73
N ARG A 149 18.58 14.55 9.95
CA ARG A 149 17.19 14.10 9.96
C ARG A 149 16.66 13.82 8.57
N VAL A 150 15.72 12.89 8.48
CA VAL A 150 14.91 12.69 7.29
C VAL A 150 13.50 13.21 7.57
N LEU A 151 13.13 14.32 6.96
CA LEU A 151 11.78 14.87 7.02
C LEU A 151 10.93 14.23 5.90
N LYS A 152 9.74 13.73 6.25
CA LYS A 152 8.84 13.07 5.30
C LYS A 152 7.41 13.57 5.45
N GLN A 153 6.71 13.77 4.35
CA GLN A 153 5.26 13.94 4.37
C GLN A 153 4.57 12.65 4.83
N ASN A 154 3.54 12.75 5.67
CA ASN A 154 2.89 11.57 6.28
C ASN A 154 2.27 10.63 5.22
N ARG A 155 1.69 11.19 4.16
CA ARG A 155 1.16 10.45 3.02
C ARG A 155 2.00 10.73 1.77
N GLY A 156 1.95 9.81 0.81
CA GLY A 156 2.73 9.90 -0.44
C GLY A 156 3.74 8.76 -0.56
N SER A 157 3.99 8.35 -1.81
CA SER A 157 4.85 7.23 -2.18
C SER A 157 6.04 7.70 -3.03
N THR A 158 6.82 6.77 -3.59
CA THR A 158 7.88 7.03 -4.60
C THR A 158 8.98 8.04 -4.23
N GLY A 159 9.14 8.36 -2.95
CA GLY A 159 10.17 9.29 -2.48
C GLY A 159 9.79 10.77 -2.60
N GLU A 160 8.58 11.08 -3.04
CA GLU A 160 8.07 12.45 -3.07
C GLU A 160 7.87 12.98 -1.64
N GLY A 161 8.21 14.26 -1.43
CA GLY A 161 8.08 14.89 -0.12
C GLY A 161 9.01 14.28 0.94
N ILE A 162 10.23 13.88 0.56
CA ILE A 162 11.28 13.38 1.45
C ILE A 162 12.51 14.28 1.34
N TRP A 163 12.99 14.77 2.48
CA TRP A 163 14.19 15.61 2.56
C TRP A 163 15.17 15.05 3.58
N ARG A 164 16.45 14.96 3.20
CA ARG A 164 17.56 14.84 4.16
C ARG A 164 17.92 16.26 4.61
N VAL A 165 17.87 16.51 5.91
CA VAL A 165 18.10 17.82 6.50
C VAL A 165 19.27 17.73 7.46
N GLN A 166 20.20 18.65 7.31
CA GLN A 166 21.38 18.80 8.16
C GLN A 166 21.58 20.29 8.49
N VAL A 167 22.25 20.56 9.60
CA VAL A 167 22.70 21.93 9.91
C VAL A 167 23.73 22.33 8.86
N ALA A 168 23.58 23.52 8.28
CA ALA A 168 24.58 24.02 7.34
C ALA A 168 25.93 24.16 8.06
N GLU A 169 27.01 23.69 7.43
CA GLU A 169 28.35 24.00 7.90
C GLU A 169 28.53 25.53 7.80
N GLY A 170 29.05 26.14 8.87
CA GLY A 170 29.16 27.59 8.98
C GLY A 170 29.91 28.17 7.78
N VAL A 171 29.28 29.15 7.12
CA VAL A 171 29.91 30.00 6.09
C VAL A 171 30.82 31.01 6.77
#